data_AF-A0A3E2J3M6-F1
#
_entry.id   AF-A0A3E2J3M6-F1
#
_cell.length_a   1.000
_cell.length_b   1.000
_cell.length_c   1.000
_cell.angle_alpha   90.00
_cell.angle_beta   90.00
_cell.angle_gamma   90.00
#
_symmetry.space_group_name_H-M   'P 1'
#
loop_
_entity.id
_entity.type
_entity.pdbx_description
1 polymer ?
#
loop_
_entity_poly.entity_id
_entity_poly.type
_entity_poly.pdbx_seq_one_letter_code
_entity_poly.pdbx_strand_id
1 'polypeptide(L)' 'MAHIYSKGWFIQQLKKAGITRHPVERRKLKLYKTYVVRNLYVEFVENRP' A
#
# COMPACT_ATOMS: atom_id res chain seq x y z
N MET A 1 -4.21 14.87 -6.95
CA MET A 1 -4.67 13.48 -7.25
C MET A 1 -3.47 12.58 -7.48
N ALA A 2 -3.45 11.34 -6.98
CA ALA A 2 -2.46 10.35 -7.40
C ALA A 2 -2.97 9.64 -8.67
N HIS A 3 -2.11 9.45 -9.67
CA HIS A 3 -2.47 8.66 -10.87
C HIS A 3 -2.80 7.23 -10.48
N ILE A 4 -3.81 6.64 -11.11
CA ILE A 4 -4.23 5.25 -10.84
C ILE A 4 -3.02 4.32 -11.05
N TYR A 5 -2.86 3.35 -10.14
CA TYR A 5 -1.72 2.43 -10.08
C TYR A 5 -0.32 3.06 -9.89
N SER A 6 -0.25 4.36 -9.60
CA SER A 6 0.99 4.95 -9.10
C SER A 6 1.27 4.51 -7.66
N LYS A 7 2.51 4.68 -7.20
CA LYS A 7 2.89 4.47 -5.80
C LYS A 7 1.99 5.25 -4.84
N GLY A 8 1.67 6.50 -5.18
CA GLY A 8 0.79 7.35 -4.37
C GLY A 8 -0.62 6.78 -4.27
N TRP A 9 -1.13 6.20 -5.36
CA TRP A 9 -2.45 5.57 -5.39
C TRP A 9 -2.49 4.32 -4.52
N PHE A 10 -1.50 3.42 -4.61
CA PHE A 10 -1.43 2.24 -3.73
C PHE A 10 -1.33 2.63 -2.24
N ILE A 11 -0.51 3.64 -1.91
CA ILE A 11 -0.42 4.15 -0.54
C ILE A 11 -1.78 4.69 -0.06
N GLN A 12 -2.54 5.36 -0.91
CA GLN A 12 -3.88 5.85 -0.56
C GLN A 12 -4.86 4.71 -0.31
N GLN A 13 -4.88 3.67 -1.16
CA GLN A 13 -5.75 2.51 -0.96
C GLN A 13 -5.41 1.77 0.34
N LEU A 14 -4.11 1.53 0.61
CA LEU A 14 -3.66 0.92 1.85
C LEU A 14 -4.05 1.73 3.07
N LYS A 15 -3.89 3.06 3.04
CA LYS A 15 -4.33 3.94 4.13
C LYS A 15 -5.83 3.87 4.38
N LYS A 16 -6.64 3.83 3.32
CA LYS A 16 -8.11 3.64 3.43
C LYS A 16 -8.47 2.31 4.08
N ALA A 17 -7.66 1.27 3.85
CA ALA A 17 -7.79 -0.04 4.50
C ALA A 17 -7.21 -0.09 5.93
N GLY A 18 -6.74 1.04 6.49
CA GLY A 18 -6.14 1.11 7.83
C GLY A 18 -4.63 0.78 7.88
N ILE A 19 -4.02 0.48 6.74
CA ILE A 19 -2.61 0.09 6.65
C ILE A 19 -1.76 1.33 6.36
N THR A 20 -1.10 1.83 7.39
CA THR A 20 -0.25 3.04 7.30
C THR A 20 1.25 2.73 7.36
N ARG A 21 1.61 1.52 7.76
CA ARG A 21 2.97 1.00 7.95
C ARG A 21 3.08 -0.41 7.41
N HIS A 22 4.28 -0.83 7.04
CA HIS A 22 4.55 -2.21 6.64
C HIS A 22 4.30 -3.16 7.82
N PRO A 23 3.62 -4.31 7.64
CA PRO A 23 3.25 -5.20 8.75
C PRO A 23 4.46 -5.78 9.50
N VAL A 24 5.53 -6.14 8.77
CA VAL A 24 6.77 -6.70 9.34
C VAL A 24 7.67 -5.63 9.97
N GLU A 25 8.28 -4.77 9.16
CA GLU A 25 9.27 -3.78 9.63
C GLU A 25 8.66 -2.56 10.36
N ARG A 26 7.34 -2.37 10.30
CA ARG A 26 6.60 -1.23 10.90
C ARG A 26 7.07 0.15 10.46
N ARG A 27 7.75 0.28 9.31
CA ARG A 27 8.15 1.57 8.71
C ARG A 27 7.04 2.15 7.84
N LYS A 28 7.11 3.45 7.57
CA LYS A 28 6.14 4.17 6.72
C LYS A 28 6.15 3.60 5.29
N LEU A 29 4.97 3.35 4.72
CA LEU A 29 4.81 2.81 3.35
C LEU A 29 5.56 3.61 2.27
N LYS A 30 5.72 4.93 2.47
CA LYS A 30 6.43 5.80 1.53
C LYS A 30 7.91 5.44 1.33
N LEU A 31 8.54 4.77 2.29
CA LEU A 31 9.96 4.40 2.24
C LEU A 31 10.21 3.17 1.34
N TYR A 32 9.16 2.41 1.02
CA TYR A 32 9.28 1.22 0.20
C TYR A 32 9.19 1.53 -1.30
N LYS A 33 9.76 0.65 -2.12
CA LYS A 33 9.60 0.70 -3.58
C LYS A 33 8.15 0.42 -3.97
N THR A 34 7.73 0.90 -5.15
CA THR A 34 6.35 0.78 -5.64
C THR A 34 5.87 -0.67 -5.66
N TYR A 35 6.70 -1.63 -6.07
CA TYR A 35 6.30 -3.04 -6.12
C TYR A 35 5.99 -3.62 -4.75
N VAL A 36 6.68 -3.18 -3.68
CA VAL A 36 6.39 -3.63 -2.31
C VAL A 36 5.01 -3.11 -1.87
N VAL A 37 4.75 -1.83 -2.13
CA VAL A 37 3.45 -1.22 -1.79
C VAL A 37 2.32 -1.85 -2.61
N ARG A 38 2.56 -2.15 -3.90
CA ARG A 38 1.61 -2.87 -4.75
C ARG A 38 1.31 -4.25 -4.17
N ASN A 39 2.32 -5.02 -3.77
CA ASN A 39 2.11 -6.35 -3.21
C ASN A 39 1.28 -6.30 -1.92
N LEU A 40 1.55 -5.33 -1.04
CA LEU A 40 0.71 -5.10 0.14
C LEU A 40 -0.73 -4.76 -0.23
N TYR A 41 -0.95 -3.98 -1.28
CA TYR A 41 -2.31 -3.69 -1.76
C TYR A 41 -3.00 -4.99 -2.23
N VAL A 42 -2.31 -5.82 -3.01
CA VAL A 42 -2.86 -7.10 -3.47
C VAL A 42 -3.22 -8.00 -2.28
N GLU A 43 -2.30 -8.12 -1.33
CA GLU A 43 -2.45 -9.01 -0.16
C GLU A 43 -3.57 -8.59 0.79
N PHE A 44 -3.69 -7.29 1.09
CA PHE A 44 -4.57 -6.81 2.15
C PHE A 44 -5.86 -6.11 1.67
N VAL A 45 -5.91 -5.69 0.40
CA VAL A 45 -7.03 -4.92 -0.15
C VAL A 45 -7.72 -5.68 -1.29
N GLU A 46 -6.97 -6.21 -2.26
CA GLU A 46 -7.54 -6.88 -3.42
C GLU A 46 -7.97 -8.33 -3.12
N ASN A 47 -7.17 -9.07 -2.35
CA ASN A 47 -7.45 -10.47 -1.97
C ASN A 47 -8.28 -10.59 -0.69
N ARG A 48 -9.03 -9.57 -0.28
CA ARG A 48 -10.02 -9.76 0.79
C ARG A 48 -11.20 -10.57 0.24
N PRO A 49 -11.56 -11.71 0.86
CA PRO A 49 -12.77 -12.46 0.48
C PRO A 49 -14.04 -11.65 0.74
#